data_AF-A0A2E2P1J0-F1
#
_entry.id   AF-A0A2E2P1J0-F1
#
_cell.length_a   1.000
_cell.length_b   1.000
_cell.length_c   1.000
_cell.angle_alpha   90.00
_cell.angle_beta   90.00
_cell.angle_gamma   90.00
#
_symmetry.space_group_name_H-M   'P 1'
#
loop_
_entity.id
_entity.type
_entity.pdbx_description
1 polymer ?
#
loop_
_entity_poly.entity_id
_entity_poly.type
_entity_poly.pdbx_seq_one_letter_code
_entity_poly.pdbx_strand_id
1 'polypeptide(L)'
;MTITTVSCSYGEGDWGATVGDCDEICTVYYTAQRELMKEREISDRNFPDQEIRRNHVEEIENGHKIKSWFDMVDEKGDTTRKDFSCEIYYDPEVIGYVVKNLKLEN
;
A
#
# COMPACT_ATOMS: atom_id res chain seq x y z
N MET A 1 -0.05 -15.05 -23.86
CA MET A 1 -0.94 -15.78 -22.94
C MET A 1 -1.64 -14.73 -22.11
N THR A 2 -2.95 -14.60 -22.25
CA THR A 2 -3.76 -13.61 -21.52
C THR A 2 -4.26 -14.29 -20.26
N ILE A 3 -3.69 -13.97 -19.11
CA ILE A 3 -4.21 -14.45 -17.82
C ILE A 3 -5.09 -13.33 -17.28
N THR A 4 -6.37 -13.43 -17.60
CA THR A 4 -7.43 -12.62 -16.98
C THR A 4 -7.87 -13.38 -15.73
N THR A 5 -7.44 -12.94 -14.55
CA THR A 5 -8.03 -13.39 -13.28
C THR A 5 -8.38 -12.18 -12.44
N VAL A 6 -9.56 -11.63 -12.73
CA VAL A 6 -10.31 -10.78 -11.81
C VAL A 6 -11.38 -11.66 -11.18
N SER A 7 -11.28 -11.88 -9.87
CA SER A 7 -12.43 -12.29 -9.07
C SER A 7 -12.33 -11.68 -7.68
N CYS A 8 -12.88 -10.47 -7.60
CA CYS A 8 -13.20 -9.72 -6.40
C CYS A 8 -14.19 -10.51 -5.53
N SER A 9 -13.86 -10.76 -4.28
CA SER A 9 -14.82 -11.22 -3.28
C SER A 9 -15.29 -10.02 -2.47
N TYR A 10 -16.56 -9.70 -2.65
CA TYR A 10 -17.34 -8.66 -1.97
C TYR A 10 -17.23 -8.77 -0.44
N GLY A 11 -16.83 -7.69 0.21
CA GLY A 11 -16.92 -7.49 1.66
C GLY A 11 -17.20 -6.02 1.93
N GLU A 12 -18.34 -5.74 2.55
CA GLU A 12 -18.89 -4.41 2.82
C GLU A 12 -17.89 -3.52 3.57
N GLY A 13 -17.49 -2.43 2.91
CA GLY A 13 -16.47 -1.49 3.38
C GLY A 13 -16.09 -0.58 2.22
N ASP A 14 -17.06 0.21 1.76
CA ASP A 14 -16.93 1.13 0.64
C ASP A 14 -15.99 2.28 1.00
N TRP A 15 -14.69 2.07 0.76
CA TRP A 15 -13.64 3.10 0.82
C TRP A 15 -13.03 3.26 -0.57
N GLY A 16 -13.86 3.73 -1.52
CA GLY A 16 -13.45 4.65 -2.58
C GLY A 16 -12.45 4.19 -3.63
N ALA A 17 -12.06 2.91 -3.66
CA ALA A 17 -11.33 2.35 -4.80
C ALA A 17 -12.34 1.71 -5.76
N THR A 18 -12.96 2.52 -6.62
CA THR A 18 -13.58 2.01 -7.85
C THR A 18 -12.52 1.22 -8.59
N VAL A 19 -12.66 -0.12 -8.61
CA VAL A 19 -11.75 -1.09 -9.24
C VAL A 19 -11.91 -1.03 -10.77
N GLY A 20 -11.72 0.17 -11.33
CA GLY A 20 -11.79 0.46 -12.75
C GLY A 20 -10.43 0.67 -13.41
N ASP A 21 -9.38 1.00 -12.64
CA ASP A 21 -8.03 1.30 -13.16
C ASP A 21 -6.92 1.12 -12.10
N CYS A 22 -7.11 0.19 -11.16
CA CYS A 22 -6.10 -0.11 -10.14
C CYS A 22 -5.11 -1.13 -10.70
N ASP A 23 -3.92 -0.69 -11.11
CA ASP A 23 -2.87 -1.59 -11.57
C ASP A 23 -2.15 -2.27 -10.38
N GLU A 24 -1.20 -3.15 -10.71
CA GLU A 24 -0.43 -3.92 -9.72
C GLU A 24 0.26 -3.01 -8.70
N ILE A 25 0.82 -1.88 -9.15
CA ILE A 25 1.48 -0.89 -8.30
C ILE A 25 0.51 -0.27 -7.30
N CYS A 26 -0.70 0.10 -7.75
CA CYS A 26 -1.73 0.61 -6.84
C CYS A 26 -2.14 -0.44 -5.80
N THR A 27 -2.24 -1.72 -6.20
CA THR A 27 -2.61 -2.82 -5.29
C THR A 27 -1.51 -3.07 -4.24
N VAL A 28 -0.25 -3.10 -4.67
CA VAL A 28 0.93 -3.21 -3.82
C VAL A 28 0.97 -2.06 -2.83
N TYR A 29 0.83 -0.82 -3.30
CA TYR A 29 0.89 0.35 -2.44
C TYR A 29 -0.27 0.42 -1.44
N TYR A 30 -1.49 0.06 -1.88
CA TYR A 30 -2.65 -0.03 -0.99
C TYR A 30 -2.47 -1.08 0.10
N THR A 31 -1.81 -2.20 -0.23
CA THR A 31 -1.50 -3.26 0.74
C THR A 31 -0.54 -2.74 1.81
N ALA A 32 0.52 -2.01 1.43
CA ALA A 32 1.41 -1.35 2.38
C ALA A 32 0.68 -0.33 3.26
N GLN A 33 -0.17 0.51 2.66
CA GLN A 33 -0.95 1.52 3.39
C GLN A 33 -1.84 0.89 4.47
N ARG A 34 -2.57 -0.18 4.13
CA ARG A 34 -3.44 -0.85 5.10
C ARG A 34 -2.68 -1.42 6.29
N GLU A 35 -1.51 -2.01 6.04
CA GLU A 35 -0.69 -2.56 7.12
C GLU A 35 -0.13 -1.45 8.01
N LEU A 36 0.34 -0.37 7.40
CA LEU A 36 0.81 0.84 8.10
C LEU A 36 -0.27 1.51 8.96
N MET A 37 -1.53 1.50 8.52
CA MET A 37 -2.66 2.03 9.27
C MET A 37 -3.01 1.14 10.47
N LYS A 38 -2.96 -0.19 10.30
CA LYS A 38 -3.18 -1.16 11.38
C LYS A 38 -2.09 -1.07 12.45
N GLU A 39 -0.81 -1.08 12.05
CA GLU A 39 0.33 -1.07 13.00
C GLU A 39 0.34 0.19 13.87
N ARG A 40 -0.22 1.30 13.36
CA ARG A 40 -0.14 2.60 14.02
C ARG A 40 -1.45 3.06 14.63
N GLU A 41 -2.56 2.35 14.38
CA GLU A 41 -3.90 2.74 14.84
C GLU A 41 -4.29 4.16 14.38
N ILE A 42 -3.86 4.57 13.18
CA ILE A 42 -4.10 5.92 12.63
C ILE A 42 -5.05 5.85 11.44
N SER A 43 -6.04 6.74 11.44
CA SER A 43 -7.04 6.89 10.37
C SER A 43 -6.62 7.92 9.31
N ASP A 44 -5.97 9.01 9.71
CA ASP A 44 -5.66 10.14 8.82
C ASP A 44 -4.20 10.13 8.38
N ARG A 45 -3.97 9.73 7.12
CA ARG A 45 -2.67 9.80 6.46
C ARG A 45 -2.79 10.22 5.01
N ASN A 46 -1.91 11.11 4.59
CA ASN A 46 -1.78 11.49 3.19
C ASN A 46 -0.57 10.77 2.58
N PHE A 47 -0.80 10.03 1.49
CA PHE A 47 0.24 9.35 0.73
C PHE A 47 0.46 10.10 -0.59
N PRO A 48 1.64 9.96 -1.24
CA PRO A 48 1.87 10.53 -2.56
C PRO A 48 0.77 10.11 -3.55
N ASP A 49 0.54 10.92 -4.58
CA ASP A 49 -0.42 10.60 -5.64
C ASP A 49 0.02 9.40 -6.50
N GLN A 50 -0.87 8.93 -7.36
CA GLN A 50 -0.66 7.74 -8.18
C GLN A 50 0.57 7.82 -9.09
N GLU A 51 0.88 8.99 -9.64
CA GLU A 51 2.03 9.18 -10.54
C GLU A 51 3.35 9.08 -9.76
N ILE A 52 3.39 9.71 -8.59
CA ILE A 52 4.55 9.71 -7.71
C ILE A 52 4.79 8.31 -7.12
N ARG A 53 3.73 7.57 -6.74
CA ARG A 53 3.83 6.21 -6.16
C ARG A 53 4.67 5.26 -7.01
N ARG A 54 4.55 5.32 -8.33
CA ARG A 54 5.30 4.43 -9.24
C ARG A 54 6.81 4.59 -9.09
N ASN A 55 7.28 5.80 -8.80
CA ASN A 55 8.70 6.08 -8.58
C ASN A 55 9.22 5.58 -7.22
N HIS A 56 8.31 5.15 -6.34
CA HIS A 56 8.62 4.63 -5.02
C HIS A 56 8.57 3.11 -4.93
N VAL A 57 8.22 2.43 -6.03
CA VAL A 57 8.12 0.97 -6.09
C VAL A 57 9.20 0.43 -7.02
N GLU A 58 9.99 -0.50 -6.50
CA GLU A 58 11.04 -1.23 -7.21
C GLU A 58 10.63 -2.70 -7.27
N GLU A 59 10.65 -3.32 -8.45
CA GLU A 59 10.44 -4.76 -8.58
C GLU A 59 11.62 -5.53 -7.99
N ILE A 60 11.34 -6.59 -7.23
CA ILE A 60 12.34 -7.50 -6.65
C ILE A 60 11.99 -8.94 -6.98
N GLU A 61 12.88 -9.89 -6.64
CA GLU A 61 12.60 -11.31 -6.85
C GLU A 61 11.32 -11.74 -6.11
N ASN A 62 10.29 -12.10 -6.88
CA ASN A 62 8.97 -12.54 -6.43
C ASN A 62 8.15 -11.47 -5.65
N GLY A 63 8.40 -10.18 -5.87
CA GLY A 63 7.64 -9.14 -5.19
C GLY A 63 8.02 -7.71 -5.57
N HIS A 64 7.67 -6.79 -4.67
CA HIS A 64 7.89 -5.36 -4.82
C HIS A 64 8.51 -4.79 -3.55
N LYS A 65 9.43 -3.86 -3.70
CA LYS A 65 9.98 -3.07 -2.62
C LYS A 65 9.44 -1.64 -2.71
N ILE A 66 8.88 -1.15 -1.63
CA ILE A 66 8.44 0.24 -1.53
C ILE A 66 9.43 1.01 -0.66
N LYS A 67 9.83 2.19 -1.12
CA LYS A 67 10.49 3.22 -0.31
C LYS A 67 9.77 4.54 -0.53
N SER A 68 8.99 4.96 0.44
CA SER A 68 8.11 6.11 0.29
C SER A 68 7.88 6.81 1.62
N TRP A 69 6.92 7.73 1.65
CA TRP A 69 6.58 8.50 2.82
C TRP A 69 5.06 8.62 2.94
N PHE A 70 4.60 8.93 4.14
CA PHE A 70 3.24 9.38 4.40
C PHE A 70 3.26 10.53 5.39
N ASP A 71 2.29 11.41 5.28
CA ASP A 71 2.08 12.47 6.24
C ASP A 71 1.06 12.03 7.28
N MET A 72 1.31 12.32 8.55
CA MET A 72 0.36 12.16 9.65
C MET A 72 -0.05 13.52 10.17
N VAL A 73 -1.31 13.65 10.58
CA VAL A 73 -1.79 14.81 11.34
C VAL A 73 -1.72 14.46 12.82
N ASP A 74 -1.01 15.26 13.60
CA ASP A 74 -0.96 15.08 15.05
C ASP A 74 -2.19 15.66 15.76
N GLU A 75 -2.26 15.51 17.09
CA GLU A 75 -3.38 16.02 17.89
C GLU A 75 -3.55 17.55 17.85
N LYS A 76 -2.52 18.28 17.40
CA LYS A 76 -2.53 19.75 17.26
C LYS A 76 -2.93 20.19 15.85
N GLY A 77 -3.09 19.25 14.92
CA GLY A 77 -3.32 19.53 13.51
C GLY A 77 -2.04 19.75 12.70
N ASP A 78 -0.86 19.56 13.30
CA ASP A 78 0.41 19.68 12.60
C ASP A 78 0.66 18.45 11.73
N THR A 79 1.11 18.68 10.50
CA THR A 79 1.41 17.61 9.55
C THR A 79 2.88 17.19 9.66
N THR A 80 3.13 15.94 10.02
CA THR A 80 4.47 15.36 10.12
C THR A 80 4.66 14.28 9.08
N ARG A 81 5.69 14.44 8.23
CA ARG A 81 6.10 13.40 7.29
C ARG A 81 6.83 12.26 8.01
N LYS A 82 6.53 11.02 7.62
CA LYS A 82 7.22 9.81 8.04
C LYS A 82 7.60 8.96 6.84
N ASP A 83 8.88 8.63 6.79
CA ASP A 83 9.44 7.75 5.77
C ASP A 83 9.22 6.28 6.17
N PHE A 84 8.99 5.44 5.16
CA PHE A 84 8.85 4.01 5.35
C PHE A 84 9.46 3.23 4.19
N SER A 85 9.89 2.01 4.51
CA SER A 85 10.22 1.01 3.51
C SER A 85 9.60 -0.33 3.85
N CYS A 86 9.17 -1.07 2.84
CA CYS A 86 8.65 -2.41 3.02
C CYS A 86 8.86 -3.25 1.76
N GLU A 87 8.69 -4.54 1.90
CA GLU A 87 8.67 -5.49 0.80
C GLU A 87 7.30 -6.16 0.77
N ILE A 88 6.77 -6.40 -0.42
CA ILE A 88 5.46 -6.97 -0.65
C ILE A 88 5.62 -8.15 -1.58
N TYR A 89 5.23 -9.32 -1.08
CA TYR A 89 5.33 -10.58 -1.81
C TYR A 89 3.92 -11.10 -2.08
N TYR A 90 3.74 -11.72 -3.24
CA TYR A 90 2.53 -12.48 -3.52
C TYR A 90 2.58 -13.80 -2.77
N ASP A 91 1.58 -14.06 -1.94
CA ASP A 91 1.44 -15.29 -1.19
C ASP A 91 0.22 -16.07 -1.73
N PRO A 92 0.44 -17.21 -2.41
CA PRO A 92 -0.63 -18.00 -2.99
C PRO A 92 -1.48 -18.72 -1.93
N GLU A 93 -1.00 -18.88 -0.69
CA GLU A 93 -1.76 -19.55 0.38
C GLU A 93 -2.87 -18.66 0.94
N VAL A 94 -2.63 -17.34 0.99
CA VAL A 94 -3.64 -16.34 1.40
C VAL A 94 -4.33 -15.67 0.21
N ILE A 95 -3.99 -16.07 -1.02
CA ILE A 95 -4.48 -15.50 -2.29
C ILE A 95 -4.39 -13.96 -2.26
N GLY A 96 -3.19 -13.43 -2.04
CA GLY A 96 -3.02 -11.98 -1.93
C GLY A 96 -1.59 -11.51 -1.70
N TYR A 97 -1.43 -10.20 -1.55
CA TYR A 97 -0.17 -9.57 -1.23
C TYR A 97 0.04 -9.51 0.28
N VAL A 98 1.26 -9.83 0.72
CA VAL A 98 1.66 -9.80 2.13
C VAL A 98 2.83 -8.85 2.31
N VAL A 99 2.72 -7.94 3.28
CA VAL A 99 3.79 -7.02 3.66
C VAL A 99 4.82 -7.75 4.53
N LYS A 100 6.10 -7.57 4.21
CA LYS A 100 7.27 -8.06 4.94
C LYS A 100 8.27 -6.93 5.11
N ASN A 101 9.17 -7.08 6.08
CA ASN A 101 10.29 -6.16 6.31
C ASN A 101 9.87 -4.68 6.39
N LEU A 102 8.68 -4.40 6.94
CA LEU A 102 8.20 -3.05 7.15
C LEU A 102 9.09 -2.34 8.17
N LYS A 103 9.69 -1.23 7.74
CA LYS A 103 10.59 -0.39 8.53
C LYS A 103 10.12 1.04 8.42
N LEU A 104 10.17 1.73 9.56
CA LEU A 104 9.82 3.14 9.67
C LEU A 104 11.10 3.91 9.95
N GLU A 105 11.30 4.96 9.17
CA GLU A 105 12.45 5.86 9.27
C GLU A 105 11.96 7.21 9.83
N ASN A 106 12.85 7.89 10.56
CA ASN A 106 12.53 9.13 11.29
C ASN A 106 13.11 10.36 10.60
#